data_AF-A0A1S3K0F1-F1
#
_entry.id   AF-A0A1S3K0F1-F1
#
_cell.length_a   1.000
_cell.length_b   1.000
_cell.length_c   1.000
_cell.angle_alpha   90.00
_cell.angle_beta   90.00
_cell.angle_gamma   90.00
#
_symmetry.space_group_name_H-M   'P 1'
#
loop_
_entity.id
_entity.type
_entity.pdbx_description
1 polymer ?
#
loop_
_entity_poly.entity_id
_entity_poly.type
_entity_poly.pdbx_seq_one_letter_code
_entity_poly.pdbx_strand_id
1 'polypeptide(L)'
;MRLRLQKYHIEVKYQRGKKMYISDALSRATASKSVTTKENSDYEIYAVESEQKLAKEVEEIDYSQYNNVSDESLEQVKTHTLRDDAMQSLLILVMEGWPSDKTQVPLLCREYWPYRDELSCQDGILYRGTRVVIPTILRKQMLERVHATHQGTETAIRKARDAIFWPQISNDIRNVVATCNVCQENQPRQQKEPMHSQPIPKELFEIVSSDLFSIQGEHYLLLVDHFSKYWEITQLSDTTSEAVINELKQQFARHGIPKLFISDNGPQYQCQQFREFTEAWKINHHTSSPHHPSGNGTAEAAVKVAKTLIKRTKQDGTDLWLAVLEHRNTLAADNTGSAAQKLMSRRTRSLIPVRCDKLEPIVVPKDQEVHTTRFGRLLKKPKYLGDYDRQLLVFQEKYIYFSLIAKVNSCVSNLSITEKTELLINFLV
;
A
#
# COMPACT_ATOMS: atom_id res chain seq x y z
N MET A 1 32.37 -16.37 -18.37
CA MET A 1 32.71 -14.93 -18.50
C MET A 1 31.62 -14.14 -17.78
N ARG A 2 31.91 -13.55 -16.62
CA ARG A 2 30.92 -12.97 -15.70
C ARG A 2 30.95 -11.44 -15.82
N LEU A 3 29.96 -10.85 -16.50
CA LEU A 3 29.84 -9.41 -16.70
C LEU A 3 29.61 -8.70 -15.36
N ARG A 4 30.53 -7.81 -14.99
CA ARG A 4 30.49 -6.97 -13.78
C ARG A 4 29.97 -5.60 -14.20
N LEU A 5 28.74 -5.25 -13.82
CA LEU A 5 28.18 -3.91 -14.09
C LEU A 5 28.99 -2.84 -13.34
N GLN A 6 29.46 -1.82 -14.08
CA GLN A 6 30.18 -0.68 -13.52
C GLN A 6 29.30 0.13 -12.57
N LYS A 7 29.89 0.64 -11.48
CA LYS A 7 29.21 1.50 -10.50
C LYS A 7 29.08 2.91 -11.09
N TYR A 8 27.87 3.30 -11.48
CA TYR A 8 27.59 4.68 -11.85
C TYR A 8 27.19 5.50 -10.62
N HIS A 9 27.72 6.72 -10.53
CA HIS A 9 27.27 7.71 -9.57
C HIS A 9 26.21 8.58 -10.26
N ILE A 10 24.94 8.36 -9.93
CA ILE A 10 23.83 9.07 -10.58
C ILE A 10 23.45 10.28 -9.71
N GLU A 11 23.47 11.47 -10.30
CA GLU A 11 22.92 12.67 -9.69
C GLU A 11 21.61 13.02 -10.41
N VAL A 12 20.47 12.82 -9.74
CA VAL A 12 19.15 13.09 -10.31
C VAL A 12 18.73 14.51 -9.96
N LYS A 13 18.58 15.37 -10.97
CA LYS A 13 18.07 16.74 -10.81
C LYS A 13 16.71 16.88 -11.51
N TYR A 14 15.73 17.39 -10.76
CA TYR A 14 14.39 17.64 -11.30
C TYR A 14 14.40 18.84 -12.26
N GLN A 15 13.97 18.61 -13.51
CA GLN A 15 13.80 19.64 -14.53
C GLN A 15 12.30 19.77 -14.86
N ARG A 16 11.74 20.98 -14.77
CA ARG A 16 10.36 21.25 -15.20
C ARG A 16 10.21 20.97 -16.70
N GLY A 17 9.13 20.31 -17.12
CA GLY A 17 8.94 19.81 -18.49
C GLY A 17 9.09 20.87 -19.60
N LYS A 18 8.72 22.13 -19.35
CA LYS A 18 8.93 23.25 -20.30
C LYS A 18 10.40 23.53 -20.65
N LYS A 19 11.35 22.99 -19.88
CA LYS A 19 12.81 23.13 -20.08
C LYS A 19 13.47 21.82 -20.52
N MET A 20 12.71 20.76 -20.81
CA MET A 20 13.24 19.52 -21.42
C MET A 20 13.08 19.61 -22.93
N TYR A 21 14.09 20.16 -23.62
CA TYR A 21 14.05 20.33 -25.07
C TYR A 21 14.44 19.08 -25.86
N ILE A 22 15.13 18.12 -25.22
CA ILE A 22 15.81 17.01 -25.91
C ILE A 22 14.99 15.70 -25.86
N SER A 23 14.15 15.52 -24.83
CA SER A 23 13.46 14.23 -24.60
C SER A 23 12.34 13.92 -25.60
N ASP A 24 11.77 14.93 -26.28
CA ASP A 24 10.64 14.75 -27.21
C ASP A 24 11.10 14.58 -28.67
N ALA A 25 12.35 14.87 -28.99
CA ALA A 25 12.85 14.86 -30.37
C ALA A 25 13.20 13.46 -30.91
N LEU A 26 13.61 12.52 -30.04
CA LEU A 26 14.04 11.17 -30.46
C LEU A 26 12.88 10.19 -30.68
N SER A 27 11.70 10.45 -30.10
CA SER A 27 10.53 9.58 -30.28
C SER A 27 9.69 9.92 -31.52
N ARG A 28 10.01 11.02 -32.23
CA ARG A 28 9.15 11.60 -33.30
C ARG A 28 9.87 11.89 -34.61
N ALA A 29 11.16 11.62 -34.73
CA ALA A 29 11.88 11.78 -35.99
C ALA A 29 11.82 10.50 -36.83
N THR A 30 10.80 10.37 -37.68
CA THR A 30 10.86 9.44 -38.82
C THR A 30 11.68 10.10 -39.92
N ALA A 31 12.89 9.61 -40.17
CA ALA A 31 13.70 10.10 -41.29
C ALA A 31 12.97 9.80 -42.60
N SER A 32 12.56 10.86 -43.33
CA SER A 32 12.01 10.74 -44.68
C SER A 32 13.09 10.18 -45.60
N LYS A 33 12.90 8.94 -46.08
CA LYS A 33 13.75 8.32 -47.10
C LYS A 33 13.72 9.19 -48.37
N SER A 34 14.82 9.90 -48.63
CA SER A 34 15.17 10.35 -49.97
C SER A 34 16.29 9.45 -50.49
N VAL A 35 16.02 8.85 -51.65
CA VAL A 35 16.93 7.98 -52.37
C VAL A 35 18.06 8.82 -52.95
N THR A 36 19.33 8.58 -52.58
CA THR A 36 20.40 8.25 -53.54
C THR A 36 21.78 7.98 -52.90
N THR A 37 22.34 6.85 -53.36
CA THR A 37 23.75 6.51 -53.62
C THR A 37 24.79 6.47 -52.50
N LYS A 38 25.20 5.22 -52.24
CA LYS A 38 26.56 4.71 -52.00
C LYS A 38 27.36 5.41 -50.91
N GLU A 39 27.37 4.78 -49.74
CA GLU A 39 28.61 4.35 -49.10
C GLU A 39 28.30 3.19 -48.14
N ASN A 40 29.01 2.07 -48.35
CA ASN A 40 28.90 0.88 -47.51
C ASN A 40 29.27 1.24 -46.08
N SER A 41 28.30 1.24 -45.18
CA SER A 41 28.56 0.99 -43.77
C SER A 41 27.92 -0.34 -43.42
N ASP A 42 28.71 -1.25 -42.85
CA ASP A 42 28.31 -2.60 -42.42
C ASP A 42 27.17 -2.62 -41.37
N TYR A 43 26.62 -1.45 -41.04
CA TYR A 43 25.56 -1.23 -40.07
C TYR A 43 24.13 -1.26 -40.66
N GLU A 44 23.95 -1.00 -41.96
CA GLU A 44 22.60 -0.96 -42.57
C GLU A 44 22.05 -2.34 -42.96
N ILE A 45 22.93 -3.35 -43.15
CA ILE A 45 22.51 -4.72 -43.50
C ILE A 45 21.85 -5.42 -42.30
N TYR A 46 22.36 -5.17 -41.08
CA TYR A 46 21.81 -5.77 -39.86
C TYR A 46 20.42 -5.23 -39.48
N ALA A 47 20.16 -3.95 -39.72
CA ALA A 47 18.87 -3.34 -39.39
C ALA A 47 17.74 -3.93 -40.25
N VAL A 48 17.96 -4.01 -41.57
CA VAL A 48 16.96 -4.54 -42.51
C VAL A 48 16.77 -6.05 -42.33
N GLU A 49 17.83 -6.83 -42.14
CA GLU A 49 17.70 -8.27 -41.86
C GLU A 49 17.04 -8.54 -40.50
N SER A 50 17.29 -7.73 -39.48
CA SER A 50 16.65 -7.87 -38.16
C SER A 50 15.18 -7.48 -38.17
N GLU A 51 14.79 -6.44 -38.89
CA GLU A 51 13.38 -6.06 -39.09
C GLU A 51 12.65 -7.09 -39.95
N GLN A 52 13.30 -7.63 -40.99
CA GLN A 52 12.75 -8.72 -41.80
C GLN A 52 12.66 -10.04 -41.03
N LYS A 53 13.63 -10.34 -40.15
CA LYS A 53 13.56 -11.48 -39.22
C LYS A 53 12.47 -11.29 -38.19
N LEU A 54 12.31 -10.11 -37.61
CA LEU A 54 11.25 -9.83 -36.64
C LEU A 54 9.88 -9.89 -37.33
N ALA A 55 9.76 -9.37 -38.55
CA ALA A 55 8.54 -9.48 -39.35
C ALA A 55 8.21 -10.96 -39.68
N LYS A 56 9.21 -11.76 -40.08
CA LYS A 56 9.04 -13.21 -40.28
C LYS A 56 8.72 -13.95 -38.98
N GLU A 57 9.38 -13.64 -37.88
CA GLU A 57 9.14 -14.24 -36.56
C GLU A 57 7.74 -13.87 -36.03
N VAL A 58 7.23 -12.68 -36.34
CA VAL A 58 5.84 -12.25 -36.01
C VAL A 58 4.81 -12.90 -36.96
N GLU A 59 5.13 -13.06 -38.24
CA GLU A 59 4.31 -13.80 -39.21
C GLU A 59 4.25 -15.30 -38.91
N GLU A 60 5.29 -15.87 -38.28
CA GLU A 60 5.40 -17.28 -37.90
C GLU A 60 4.84 -17.59 -36.49
N ILE A 61 4.28 -16.62 -35.76
CA ILE A 61 3.60 -16.90 -34.48
C ILE A 61 2.30 -17.65 -34.78
N ASP A 62 2.36 -18.96 -34.62
CA ASP A 62 1.19 -19.82 -34.65
C ASP A 62 0.40 -19.67 -33.34
N TYR A 63 -0.63 -18.82 -33.35
CA TYR A 63 -1.51 -18.60 -32.20
C TYR A 63 -2.27 -19.87 -31.79
N SER A 64 -2.33 -20.92 -32.63
CA SER A 64 -2.95 -22.20 -32.28
C SER A 64 -2.18 -22.94 -31.18
N GLN A 65 -0.85 -22.81 -31.12
CA GLN A 65 0.00 -23.45 -30.11
C GLN A 65 -0.15 -22.86 -28.70
N TYR A 66 -0.73 -21.65 -28.58
CA TYR A 66 -0.94 -20.96 -27.31
C TYR A 66 -2.39 -21.00 -26.81
N ASN A 67 -3.30 -21.60 -27.57
CA ASN A 67 -4.72 -21.70 -27.21
C ASN A 67 -4.98 -23.03 -26.48
N ASN A 68 -5.25 -22.97 -25.16
CA ASN A 68 -5.69 -24.12 -24.36
C ASN A 68 -7.20 -24.42 -24.51
N VAL A 69 -7.80 -24.09 -25.65
CA VAL A 69 -9.22 -24.29 -25.94
C VAL A 69 -9.35 -25.59 -26.74
N SER A 70 -10.36 -26.42 -26.46
CA SER A 70 -10.60 -27.60 -27.30
C SER A 70 -10.84 -27.18 -28.75
N ASP A 71 -10.19 -27.85 -29.70
CA ASP A 71 -10.24 -27.54 -31.15
C ASP A 71 -11.67 -27.28 -31.65
N GLU A 72 -12.67 -27.97 -31.06
CA GLU A 72 -14.10 -27.80 -31.35
C GLU A 72 -14.66 -26.39 -31.10
N SER A 73 -14.25 -25.70 -30.02
CA SER A 73 -14.76 -24.35 -29.72
C SER A 73 -14.17 -23.29 -30.65
N LEU A 74 -12.92 -23.48 -31.09
CA LEU A 74 -12.30 -22.61 -32.10
C LEU A 74 -12.90 -22.87 -33.48
N GLU A 75 -13.20 -24.13 -33.82
CA GLU A 75 -13.88 -24.49 -35.05
C GLU A 75 -15.30 -23.90 -35.12
N GLN A 76 -16.01 -23.83 -33.98
CA GLN A 76 -17.28 -23.11 -33.88
C GLN A 76 -17.10 -21.61 -34.13
N VAL A 77 -16.08 -20.97 -33.52
CA VAL A 77 -15.78 -19.55 -33.75
C VAL A 77 -15.48 -19.30 -35.23
N LYS A 78 -14.66 -20.15 -35.86
CA LYS A 78 -14.33 -20.08 -37.29
C LYS A 78 -15.57 -20.24 -38.16
N THR A 79 -16.38 -21.26 -37.92
CA THR A 79 -17.62 -21.52 -38.67
C THR A 79 -18.59 -20.34 -38.58
N HIS A 80 -18.75 -19.74 -37.40
CA HIS A 80 -19.62 -18.59 -37.21
C HIS A 80 -19.03 -17.29 -37.76
N THR A 81 -17.69 -17.13 -37.74
CA THR A 81 -16.98 -16.01 -38.38
C THR A 81 -17.19 -16.05 -39.89
N LEU A 82 -17.12 -17.23 -40.50
CA LEU A 82 -17.37 -17.45 -41.93
C LEU A 82 -18.84 -17.37 -42.33
N ARG A 83 -19.79 -17.29 -41.39
CA ARG A 83 -21.24 -17.13 -41.68
C ARG A 83 -21.76 -15.72 -41.39
N ASP A 84 -21.03 -14.94 -40.60
CA ASP A 84 -21.44 -13.61 -40.18
C ASP A 84 -20.87 -12.56 -41.15
N ASP A 85 -21.75 -11.93 -41.94
CA ASP A 85 -21.39 -10.91 -42.95
C ASP A 85 -20.53 -9.77 -42.37
N ALA A 86 -20.75 -9.39 -41.10
CA ALA A 86 -19.97 -8.35 -40.44
C ALA A 86 -18.56 -8.82 -40.10
N MET A 87 -18.41 -10.09 -39.70
CA MET A 87 -17.11 -10.67 -39.39
C MET A 87 -16.32 -11.00 -40.66
N GLN A 88 -16.98 -11.45 -41.72
CA GLN A 88 -16.36 -11.62 -43.04
C GLN A 88 -15.83 -10.28 -43.57
N SER A 89 -16.64 -9.22 -43.50
CA SER A 89 -16.24 -7.87 -43.90
C SER A 89 -15.03 -7.39 -43.07
N LEU A 90 -15.00 -7.70 -41.78
CA LEU A 90 -13.87 -7.39 -40.90
C LEU A 90 -12.62 -8.20 -41.25
N LEU A 91 -12.78 -9.46 -41.63
CA LEU A 91 -11.69 -10.34 -42.06
C LEU A 91 -11.04 -9.82 -43.35
N ILE A 92 -11.84 -9.40 -44.32
CA ILE A 92 -11.36 -8.76 -45.55
C ILE A 92 -10.60 -7.46 -45.22
N LEU A 93 -11.13 -6.60 -44.34
CA LEU A 93 -10.44 -5.35 -43.94
C LEU A 93 -9.11 -5.60 -43.21
N VAL A 94 -9.01 -6.68 -42.44
CA VAL A 94 -7.77 -7.05 -41.75
C VAL A 94 -6.74 -7.62 -42.73
N MET A 95 -7.17 -8.35 -43.76
CA MET A 95 -6.28 -8.94 -44.77
C MET A 95 -5.85 -7.95 -45.86
N GLU A 96 -6.77 -7.14 -46.39
CA GLU A 96 -6.51 -6.20 -47.50
C GLU A 96 -6.02 -4.82 -46.99
N GLY A 97 -6.23 -4.54 -45.71
CA GLY A 97 -5.87 -3.29 -45.07
C GLY A 97 -7.06 -2.35 -44.84
N TRP A 98 -6.89 -1.48 -43.85
CA TRP A 98 -7.92 -0.53 -43.46
C TRP A 98 -7.87 0.72 -44.35
N PRO A 99 -9.04 1.30 -44.74
CA PRO A 99 -9.09 2.60 -45.42
C PRO A 99 -8.41 3.70 -44.59
N SER A 100 -8.05 4.83 -45.21
CA SER A 100 -7.43 5.95 -44.47
C SER A 100 -8.45 6.71 -43.61
N ASP A 101 -9.71 6.75 -44.03
CA ASP A 101 -10.79 7.45 -43.34
C ASP A 101 -11.83 6.50 -42.74
N LYS A 102 -12.21 6.75 -41.49
CA LYS A 102 -13.24 5.97 -40.76
C LYS A 102 -14.60 5.95 -41.48
N THR A 103 -14.91 6.98 -42.26
CA THR A 103 -16.18 7.09 -43.01
C THR A 103 -16.28 6.07 -44.14
N GLN A 104 -15.14 5.61 -44.68
CA GLN A 104 -15.05 4.63 -45.77
C GLN A 104 -15.16 3.19 -45.27
N VAL A 105 -15.10 2.98 -43.94
CA VAL A 105 -15.26 1.67 -43.32
C VAL A 105 -16.75 1.28 -43.31
N PRO A 106 -17.09 0.04 -43.70
CA PRO A 106 -18.44 -0.53 -43.56
C PRO A 106 -19.01 -0.28 -42.17
N LEU A 107 -20.28 0.14 -42.10
CA LEU A 107 -20.94 0.52 -40.83
C LEU A 107 -20.79 -0.56 -39.75
N LEU A 108 -20.92 -1.83 -40.13
CA LEU A 108 -20.81 -2.99 -39.25
C LEU A 108 -19.40 -3.19 -38.65
N CYS A 109 -18.36 -2.68 -39.31
CA CYS A 109 -16.96 -2.82 -38.90
C CYS A 109 -16.41 -1.56 -38.21
N ARG A 110 -17.15 -0.43 -38.23
CA ARG A 110 -16.69 0.86 -37.66
C ARG A 110 -16.39 0.81 -36.16
N GLU A 111 -17.03 -0.10 -35.43
CA GLU A 111 -16.77 -0.31 -34.00
C GLU A 111 -15.37 -0.87 -33.73
N TYR A 112 -14.77 -1.52 -34.73
CA TYR A 112 -13.43 -2.11 -34.65
C TYR A 112 -12.31 -1.16 -35.08
N TRP A 113 -12.64 -0.04 -35.73
CA TRP A 113 -11.68 0.97 -36.20
C TRP A 113 -10.63 1.43 -35.16
N PRO A 114 -10.99 1.67 -33.88
CA PRO A 114 -10.01 2.06 -32.86
C PRO A 114 -8.96 0.99 -32.58
N TYR A 115 -9.24 -0.26 -32.94
CA TYR A 115 -8.40 -1.43 -32.67
C TYR A 115 -7.70 -1.96 -33.92
N ARG A 116 -7.85 -1.29 -35.08
CA ARG A 116 -7.36 -1.76 -36.39
C ARG A 116 -5.88 -2.16 -36.39
N ASP A 117 -5.04 -1.43 -35.66
CA ASP A 117 -3.59 -1.65 -35.59
C ASP A 117 -3.23 -2.86 -34.69
N GLU A 118 -4.19 -3.37 -33.92
CA GLU A 118 -4.04 -4.50 -33.00
C GLU A 118 -4.75 -5.78 -33.49
N LEU A 119 -5.46 -5.70 -34.63
CA LEU A 119 -6.26 -6.81 -35.17
C LEU A 119 -5.44 -7.63 -36.17
N SER A 120 -5.47 -8.95 -35.99
CA SER A 120 -4.84 -9.92 -36.89
C SER A 120 -5.80 -11.06 -37.22
N CYS A 121 -5.51 -11.81 -38.28
CA CYS A 121 -6.29 -12.97 -38.70
C CYS A 121 -5.36 -14.18 -38.87
N GLN A 122 -5.73 -15.32 -38.30
CA GLN A 122 -5.06 -16.61 -38.53
C GLN A 122 -6.11 -17.71 -38.72
N ASP A 123 -5.96 -18.54 -39.75
CA ASP A 123 -6.81 -19.72 -40.02
C ASP A 123 -8.34 -19.44 -40.06
N GLY A 124 -8.73 -18.22 -40.45
CA GLY A 124 -10.13 -17.79 -40.50
C GLY A 124 -10.70 -17.30 -39.16
N ILE A 125 -9.84 -17.08 -38.16
CA ILE A 125 -10.18 -16.56 -36.84
C ILE A 125 -9.52 -15.19 -36.67
N LEU A 126 -10.30 -14.24 -36.15
CA LEU A 126 -9.83 -12.89 -35.85
C LEU A 126 -9.29 -12.81 -34.42
N TYR A 127 -8.19 -12.08 -34.26
CA TYR A 127 -7.51 -11.86 -32.99
C TYR A 127 -7.28 -10.37 -32.73
N ARG A 128 -7.23 -10.00 -31.45
CA ARG A 128 -6.72 -8.72 -30.97
C ARG A 128 -5.54 -8.99 -30.04
N GLY A 129 -4.32 -8.86 -30.52
CA GLY A 129 -3.15 -9.41 -29.83
C GLY A 129 -3.32 -10.91 -29.59
N THR A 130 -3.35 -11.35 -28.32
CA THR A 130 -3.55 -12.76 -27.94
C THR A 130 -5.01 -13.16 -27.72
N ARG A 131 -5.98 -12.26 -27.97
CA ARG A 131 -7.39 -12.46 -27.61
C ARG A 131 -8.22 -12.81 -28.83
N VAL A 132 -9.07 -13.83 -28.71
CA VAL A 132 -9.97 -14.23 -29.80
C VAL A 132 -11.13 -13.24 -29.93
N VAL A 133 -11.38 -12.76 -31.15
CA VAL A 133 -12.55 -11.93 -31.47
C VAL A 133 -13.77 -12.83 -31.60
N ILE A 134 -14.81 -12.55 -30.82
CA ILE A 134 -16.00 -13.41 -30.74
C ILE A 134 -17.15 -12.85 -31.61
N PRO A 135 -17.67 -13.64 -32.59
CA PRO A 135 -18.86 -13.30 -33.37
C PRO A 135 -20.09 -13.05 -32.49
N THR A 136 -21.00 -12.20 -32.96
CA THR A 136 -22.15 -11.73 -32.17
C THR A 136 -23.01 -12.88 -31.63
N ILE A 137 -23.18 -13.94 -32.42
CA ILE A 137 -23.96 -15.14 -32.07
C ILE A 137 -23.39 -15.86 -30.83
N LEU A 138 -22.07 -15.88 -30.67
CA LEU A 138 -21.38 -16.60 -29.58
C LEU A 138 -21.21 -15.75 -28.31
N ARG A 139 -21.41 -14.42 -28.38
CA ARG A 139 -21.19 -13.51 -27.25
C ARG A 139 -22.03 -13.88 -26.02
N LYS A 140 -23.29 -14.27 -26.20
CA LYS A 140 -24.18 -14.67 -25.09
C LYS A 140 -23.61 -15.88 -24.33
N GLN A 141 -23.22 -16.92 -25.07
CA GLN A 141 -22.63 -18.13 -24.49
C GLN A 141 -21.31 -17.82 -23.77
N MET A 142 -20.47 -16.96 -24.35
CA MET A 142 -19.20 -16.56 -23.72
C MET A 142 -19.41 -15.73 -22.46
N LEU A 143 -20.41 -14.85 -22.43
CA LEU A 143 -20.80 -14.10 -21.24
C LEU A 143 -21.26 -15.02 -20.10
N GLU A 144 -22.06 -16.05 -20.41
CA GLU A 144 -22.47 -17.08 -19.45
C GLU A 144 -21.25 -17.82 -18.87
N ARG A 145 -20.27 -18.20 -19.72
CA ARG A 145 -19.02 -18.85 -19.27
C ARG A 145 -18.12 -17.94 -18.43
N VAL A 146 -18.06 -16.65 -18.75
CA VAL A 146 -17.32 -15.65 -17.97
C VAL A 146 -17.99 -15.46 -16.61
N HIS A 147 -19.32 -15.45 -16.57
CA HIS A 147 -20.12 -15.23 -15.37
C HIS A 147 -20.35 -16.48 -14.49
N ALA A 148 -20.03 -17.69 -14.98
CA ALA A 148 -20.35 -18.97 -14.33
C ALA A 148 -19.94 -19.09 -12.84
N THR A 149 -18.90 -18.37 -12.41
CA THR A 149 -18.42 -18.40 -11.02
C THR A 149 -19.02 -17.31 -10.12
N HIS A 150 -19.96 -16.50 -10.61
CA HIS A 150 -20.57 -15.35 -9.91
C HIS A 150 -19.56 -14.42 -9.23
N GLN A 151 -18.37 -14.31 -9.81
CA GLN A 151 -17.32 -13.44 -9.29
C GLN A 151 -17.67 -11.98 -9.59
N GLY A 152 -17.19 -11.07 -8.73
CA GLY A 152 -17.43 -9.63 -8.90
C GLY A 152 -17.05 -9.11 -10.29
N THR A 153 -17.72 -8.05 -10.71
CA THR A 153 -17.63 -7.44 -12.05
C THR A 153 -16.20 -7.28 -12.56
N GLU A 154 -15.30 -6.73 -11.74
CA GLU A 154 -13.90 -6.49 -12.16
C GLU A 154 -13.12 -7.79 -12.40
N THR A 155 -13.39 -8.84 -11.62
CA THR A 155 -12.76 -10.14 -11.81
C THR A 155 -13.25 -10.80 -13.10
N ALA A 156 -14.56 -10.72 -13.37
CA ALA A 156 -15.15 -11.21 -14.61
C ALA A 156 -14.60 -10.46 -15.84
N ILE A 157 -14.47 -9.12 -15.76
CA ILE A 157 -13.84 -8.31 -16.80
C ILE A 157 -12.39 -8.72 -17.01
N ARG A 158 -11.62 -8.92 -15.94
CA ARG A 158 -10.22 -9.35 -16.02
C ARG A 158 -10.08 -10.72 -16.68
N LYS A 159 -10.93 -11.69 -16.32
CA LYS A 159 -10.98 -13.02 -16.94
C LYS A 159 -11.27 -12.93 -18.44
N ALA A 160 -12.25 -12.13 -18.84
CA ALA A 160 -12.58 -11.95 -20.25
C ALA A 160 -11.47 -11.26 -21.03
N ARG A 161 -10.85 -10.21 -20.47
CA ARG A 161 -9.72 -9.49 -21.06
C ARG A 161 -8.46 -10.34 -21.24
N ASP A 162 -8.38 -11.50 -20.61
CA ASP A 162 -7.24 -12.39 -20.80
C ASP A 162 -7.37 -13.23 -22.09
N ALA A 163 -8.61 -13.61 -22.45
CA ALA A 163 -8.86 -14.64 -23.47
C ALA A 163 -9.67 -14.16 -24.70
N ILE A 164 -10.66 -13.28 -24.52
CA ILE A 164 -11.66 -12.97 -25.55
C ILE A 164 -11.89 -11.47 -25.73
N PHE A 165 -12.36 -11.07 -26.91
CA PHE A 165 -12.59 -9.67 -27.25
C PHE A 165 -13.81 -9.43 -28.14
N TRP A 166 -14.53 -8.35 -27.84
CA TRP A 166 -15.38 -7.62 -28.78
C TRP A 166 -15.56 -6.18 -28.26
N PRO A 167 -15.98 -5.22 -29.11
CA PRO A 167 -16.28 -3.86 -28.67
C PRO A 167 -17.31 -3.86 -27.54
N GLN A 168 -17.06 -3.10 -26.47
CA GLN A 168 -17.96 -2.98 -25.31
C GLN A 168 -18.16 -4.24 -24.44
N ILE A 169 -17.32 -5.29 -24.57
CA ILE A 169 -17.36 -6.48 -23.70
C ILE A 169 -17.43 -6.18 -22.19
N SER A 170 -16.76 -5.13 -21.72
CA SER A 170 -16.82 -4.74 -20.30
C SER A 170 -18.21 -4.24 -19.88
N ASN A 171 -18.96 -3.58 -20.76
CA ASN A 171 -20.34 -3.16 -20.48
C ASN A 171 -21.30 -4.34 -20.48
N ASP A 172 -21.12 -5.28 -21.42
CA ASP A 172 -21.94 -6.49 -21.46
C ASP A 172 -21.76 -7.34 -20.20
N ILE A 173 -20.52 -7.49 -19.72
CA ILE A 173 -20.23 -8.19 -18.45
C ILE A 173 -20.86 -7.46 -17.27
N ARG A 174 -20.79 -6.12 -17.22
CA ARG A 174 -21.47 -5.32 -16.18
C ARG A 174 -22.97 -5.56 -16.18
N ASN A 175 -23.59 -5.57 -17.35
CA ASN A 175 -25.03 -5.80 -17.50
C ASN A 175 -25.40 -7.19 -17.00
N VAL A 176 -24.67 -8.23 -17.39
CA VAL A 176 -24.92 -9.62 -16.94
C VAL A 176 -24.84 -9.75 -15.41
N VAL A 177 -23.81 -9.15 -14.79
CA VAL A 177 -23.68 -9.16 -13.32
C VAL A 177 -24.78 -8.33 -12.65
N ALA A 178 -25.18 -7.21 -13.24
CA ALA A 178 -26.26 -6.36 -12.74
C ALA A 178 -27.63 -7.06 -12.79
N THR A 179 -27.90 -7.85 -13.84
CA THR A 179 -29.16 -8.60 -14.01
C THR A 179 -29.18 -9.94 -13.29
N CYS A 180 -28.05 -10.40 -12.74
CA CYS A 180 -27.97 -11.70 -12.08
C CYS A 180 -28.50 -11.65 -10.64
N ASN A 181 -29.62 -12.31 -10.38
CA ASN A 181 -30.24 -12.39 -9.05
C ASN A 181 -29.26 -12.87 -7.96
N VAL A 182 -28.48 -13.93 -8.24
CA VAL A 182 -27.50 -14.49 -7.29
C VAL A 182 -26.43 -13.48 -6.92
N CYS A 183 -25.96 -12.68 -7.89
CA CYS A 183 -24.99 -11.63 -7.62
C CYS A 183 -25.59 -10.44 -6.87
N GLN A 184 -26.86 -10.07 -7.15
CA GLN A 184 -27.55 -8.98 -6.46
C GLN A 184 -27.84 -9.33 -5.00
N GLU A 185 -28.30 -10.55 -4.71
CA GLU A 185 -28.59 -11.01 -3.34
C GLU A 185 -27.34 -11.10 -2.46
N ASN A 186 -26.20 -11.47 -3.03
CA ASN A 186 -24.93 -11.63 -2.32
C ASN A 186 -24.04 -10.39 -2.35
N GLN A 187 -24.56 -9.22 -2.74
CA GLN A 187 -23.75 -7.99 -2.68
C GLN A 187 -23.39 -7.67 -1.22
N PRO A 188 -22.11 -7.35 -0.94
CA PRO A 188 -21.73 -6.91 0.39
C PRO A 188 -22.50 -5.63 0.74
N ARG A 189 -23.27 -5.69 1.84
CA ARG A 189 -23.94 -4.52 2.43
C ARG A 189 -22.89 -3.41 2.63
N GLN A 190 -23.25 -2.19 2.24
CA GLN A 190 -22.39 -0.99 2.10
C GLN A 190 -21.06 -1.02 2.87
N GLN A 191 -20.00 -0.60 2.16
CA GLN A 191 -18.69 -0.35 2.73
C GLN A 191 -18.84 0.55 3.96
N LYS A 192 -18.42 0.06 5.15
CA LYS A 192 -18.31 0.90 6.36
C LYS A 192 -17.68 2.22 5.97
N GLU A 193 -18.34 3.33 6.33
CA GLU A 193 -17.84 4.67 6.05
C GLU A 193 -16.35 4.76 6.39
N PRO A 194 -15.54 5.44 5.55
CA PRO A 194 -14.11 5.55 5.79
C PRO A 194 -13.88 6.14 7.18
N MET A 195 -13.15 5.39 8.00
CA MET A 195 -12.84 5.74 9.38
C MET A 195 -12.28 7.16 9.43
N HIS A 196 -13.02 8.09 10.06
CA HIS A 196 -12.50 9.42 10.36
C HIS A 196 -11.30 9.27 11.29
N SER A 197 -10.09 9.42 10.73
CA SER A 197 -8.87 9.43 11.52
C SER A 197 -8.85 10.69 12.37
N GLN A 198 -8.65 10.54 13.67
CA GLN A 198 -8.43 11.68 14.56
C GLN A 198 -7.21 12.50 14.10
N PRO A 199 -7.21 13.82 14.37
CA PRO A 199 -6.05 14.65 14.09
C PRO A 199 -4.82 14.06 14.78
N ILE A 200 -3.73 13.93 14.03
CA ILE A 200 -2.45 13.49 14.56
C ILE A 200 -1.94 14.62 15.46
N PRO A 201 -1.69 14.38 16.77
CA PRO A 201 -1.15 15.40 17.66
C PRO A 201 0.20 15.90 17.13
N LYS A 202 0.48 17.19 17.30
CA LYS A 202 1.74 17.82 16.86
C LYS A 202 2.70 18.09 18.02
N GLU A 203 2.16 18.08 19.23
CA GLU A 203 2.87 18.36 20.48
C GLU A 203 2.61 17.25 21.51
N LEU A 204 3.56 17.08 22.42
CA LEU A 204 3.40 16.17 23.56
C LEU A 204 2.26 16.65 24.44
N PHE A 205 1.43 15.71 24.90
CA PHE A 205 0.32 15.97 25.80
C PHE A 205 -0.74 16.94 25.24
N GLU A 206 -0.74 17.20 23.93
CA GLU A 206 -1.73 18.06 23.26
C GLU A 206 -3.11 17.43 23.29
N ILE A 207 -3.16 16.13 22.97
CA ILE A 207 -4.37 15.31 22.94
C ILE A 207 -4.14 14.13 23.88
N VAL A 208 -4.97 14.04 24.90
CA VAL A 208 -4.96 12.93 25.84
C VAL A 208 -6.33 12.25 25.87
N SER A 209 -6.32 10.93 26.06
CA SER A 209 -7.56 10.18 26.32
C SER A 209 -7.54 9.57 27.70
N SER A 210 -8.72 9.48 28.31
CA SER A 210 -8.93 8.81 29.58
C SER A 210 -9.98 7.70 29.47
N ASP A 211 -9.81 6.65 30.26
CA ASP A 211 -10.78 5.55 30.38
C ASP A 211 -10.78 4.99 31.81
N LEU A 212 -11.95 4.58 32.29
CA LEU A 212 -12.11 3.89 33.57
C LEU A 212 -12.37 2.40 33.32
N PHE A 213 -11.69 1.55 34.07
CA PHE A 213 -11.96 0.13 34.03
C PHE A 213 -11.78 -0.53 35.40
N SER A 214 -12.36 -1.72 35.54
CA SER A 214 -12.22 -2.53 36.74
C SER A 214 -11.57 -3.88 36.46
N ILE A 215 -10.83 -4.39 37.46
CA ILE A 215 -10.26 -5.73 37.49
C ILE A 215 -10.44 -6.30 38.89
N GLN A 216 -11.20 -7.40 39.02
CA GLN A 216 -11.42 -8.11 40.29
C GLN A 216 -11.96 -7.20 41.42
N GLY A 217 -12.85 -6.26 41.10
CA GLY A 217 -13.43 -5.32 42.07
C GLY A 217 -12.61 -4.05 42.31
N GLU A 218 -11.36 -3.99 41.83
CA GLU A 218 -10.53 -2.78 41.91
C GLU A 218 -10.77 -1.89 40.69
N HIS A 219 -10.90 -0.58 40.91
CA HIS A 219 -11.14 0.42 39.87
C HIS A 219 -9.86 1.18 39.53
N TYR A 220 -9.67 1.45 38.24
CA TYR A 220 -8.50 2.14 37.72
C TYR A 220 -8.91 3.26 36.76
N LEU A 221 -8.21 4.38 36.87
CA LEU A 221 -8.20 5.46 35.90
C LEU A 221 -6.94 5.35 35.05
N LEU A 222 -7.10 5.30 33.73
CA LEU A 222 -5.97 5.34 32.80
C LEU A 222 -6.04 6.58 31.92
N LEU A 223 -4.94 7.32 31.89
CA LEU A 223 -4.72 8.45 31.00
C LEU A 223 -3.63 8.09 29.99
N VAL A 224 -3.81 8.42 28.72
CA VAL A 224 -2.83 8.16 27.67
C VAL A 224 -2.62 9.39 26.78
N ASP A 225 -1.35 9.73 26.56
CA ASP A 225 -0.94 10.73 25.58
C ASP A 225 -0.94 10.12 24.16
N HIS A 226 -1.63 10.78 23.23
CA HIS A 226 -1.73 10.28 21.86
C HIS A 226 -0.44 10.43 21.07
N PHE A 227 0.45 11.35 21.44
CA PHE A 227 1.73 11.54 20.75
C PHE A 227 2.73 10.45 21.16
N SER A 228 3.17 10.47 22.41
CA SER A 228 4.21 9.57 22.94
C SER A 228 3.75 8.15 23.17
N LYS A 229 2.42 7.91 23.22
CA LYS A 229 1.78 6.67 23.70
C LYS A 229 2.11 6.35 25.16
N TYR A 230 2.63 7.33 25.91
CA TYR A 230 2.82 7.22 27.34
C TYR A 230 1.47 7.17 28.04
N TRP A 231 1.30 6.18 28.90
CA TRP A 231 0.10 6.05 29.72
C TRP A 231 0.44 6.04 31.21
N GLU A 232 -0.50 6.58 31.97
CA GLU A 232 -0.49 6.64 33.41
C GLU A 232 -1.72 5.93 33.95
N ILE A 233 -1.52 5.14 35.00
CA ILE A 233 -2.58 4.40 35.66
C ILE A 233 -2.61 4.78 37.13
N THR A 234 -3.80 5.02 37.65
CA THR A 234 -4.05 5.24 39.06
C THR A 234 -5.14 4.28 39.52
N GLN A 235 -4.94 3.63 40.68
CA GLN A 235 -6.00 2.88 41.35
C GLN A 235 -6.90 3.86 42.10
N LEU A 236 -8.21 3.78 41.86
CA LEU A 236 -9.21 4.63 42.48
C LEU A 236 -9.84 3.91 43.67
N SER A 237 -9.92 4.59 44.82
CA SER A 237 -10.70 4.12 45.97
C SER A 237 -12.21 4.30 45.76
N ASP A 238 -12.60 5.26 44.91
CA ASP A 238 -13.98 5.56 44.56
C ASP A 238 -14.04 6.06 43.10
N THR A 239 -15.14 5.76 42.42
CA THR A 239 -15.40 6.14 41.02
C THR A 239 -16.28 7.38 40.89
N THR A 240 -16.41 8.16 41.95
CA THR A 240 -17.07 9.48 41.92
C THR A 240 -16.32 10.47 41.03
N SER A 241 -17.05 11.41 40.45
CA SER A 241 -16.47 12.45 39.58
C SER A 241 -15.40 13.26 40.28
N GLU A 242 -15.58 13.57 41.58
CA GLU A 242 -14.62 14.31 42.38
C GLU A 242 -13.28 13.58 42.52
N ALA A 243 -13.32 12.27 42.82
CA ALA A 243 -12.13 11.45 42.91
C ALA A 243 -11.38 11.41 41.56
N VAL A 244 -12.10 11.23 40.46
CA VAL A 244 -11.53 11.26 39.10
C VAL A 244 -10.90 12.61 38.78
N ILE A 245 -11.59 13.72 39.08
CA ILE A 245 -11.07 15.08 38.84
C ILE A 245 -9.79 15.32 39.64
N ASN A 246 -9.74 14.92 40.92
CA ASN A 246 -8.56 15.09 41.75
C ASN A 246 -7.36 14.30 41.22
N GLU A 247 -7.57 13.09 40.71
CA GLU A 247 -6.50 12.32 40.07
C GLU A 247 -6.05 12.95 38.74
N LEU A 248 -6.99 13.40 37.91
CA LEU A 248 -6.65 14.11 36.66
C LEU A 248 -5.87 15.39 36.93
N LYS A 249 -6.24 16.17 37.96
CA LYS A 249 -5.48 17.37 38.37
C LYS A 249 -4.04 17.03 38.73
N GLN A 250 -3.81 15.94 39.47
CA GLN A 250 -2.46 15.49 39.81
C GLN A 250 -1.67 15.06 38.56
N GLN A 251 -2.30 14.35 37.63
CA GLN A 251 -1.68 13.94 36.37
C GLN A 251 -1.36 15.15 35.48
N PHE A 252 -2.28 16.12 35.37
CA PHE A 252 -2.07 17.36 34.61
C PHE A 252 -1.03 18.27 35.27
N ALA A 253 -0.90 18.26 36.60
CA ALA A 253 0.17 18.96 37.29
C ALA A 253 1.57 18.37 36.98
N ARG A 254 1.65 17.07 36.67
CA ARG A 254 2.90 16.39 36.30
C ARG A 254 3.33 16.67 34.85
N HIS A 255 2.37 16.66 33.91
CA HIS A 255 2.67 16.68 32.47
C HIS A 255 2.32 17.98 31.76
N GLY A 256 1.44 18.78 32.36
CA GLY A 256 0.83 19.96 31.74
C GLY A 256 -0.67 19.76 31.48
N ILE A 257 -1.33 20.85 31.08
CA ILE A 257 -2.76 20.85 30.77
C ILE A 257 -2.94 20.50 29.29
N PRO A 258 -3.74 19.48 28.94
CA PRO A 258 -3.97 19.13 27.55
C PRO A 258 -4.87 20.14 26.85
N LYS A 259 -4.69 20.31 25.53
CA LYS A 259 -5.62 21.14 24.73
C LYS A 259 -6.94 20.41 24.50
N LEU A 260 -6.86 19.11 24.21
CA LEU A 260 -8.00 18.24 23.94
C LEU A 260 -7.98 17.04 24.89
N PHE A 261 -9.01 16.90 25.70
CA PHE A 261 -9.24 15.75 26.56
C PHE A 261 -10.40 14.92 25.99
N ILE A 262 -10.13 13.64 25.75
CA ILE A 262 -11.11 12.70 25.19
C ILE A 262 -11.48 11.66 26.25
N SER A 263 -12.76 11.48 26.51
CA SER A 263 -13.25 10.43 27.40
C SER A 263 -14.37 9.63 26.76
N ASP A 264 -14.78 8.55 27.42
CA ASP A 264 -16.05 7.91 27.15
C ASP A 264 -17.24 8.79 27.63
N ASN A 265 -18.45 8.28 27.45
CA ASN A 265 -19.68 8.90 27.95
C ASN A 265 -20.01 8.48 29.39
N GLY A 266 -19.01 8.10 30.20
CA GLY A 266 -19.21 7.73 31.59
C GLY A 266 -19.82 8.87 32.41
N PRO A 267 -20.66 8.58 33.42
CA PRO A 267 -21.32 9.59 34.25
C PRO A 267 -20.31 10.49 34.98
N GLN A 268 -19.11 9.97 35.25
CA GLN A 268 -18.01 10.72 35.88
C GLN A 268 -17.59 11.93 35.04
N TYR A 269 -17.59 11.78 33.71
CA TYR A 269 -17.15 12.80 32.76
C TYR A 269 -18.28 13.72 32.31
N GLN A 270 -19.53 13.26 32.35
CA GLN A 270 -20.68 14.05 31.87
C GLN A 270 -21.27 15.02 32.91
N CYS A 271 -20.92 14.86 34.18
CA CYS A 271 -21.47 15.66 35.28
C CYS A 271 -21.08 17.15 35.22
N GLN A 272 -21.87 18.00 35.88
CA GLN A 272 -21.63 19.44 35.93
C GLN A 272 -20.26 19.78 36.54
N GLN A 273 -19.87 19.10 37.63
CA GLN A 273 -18.59 19.30 38.29
C GLN A 273 -17.40 19.08 37.33
N PHE A 274 -17.50 18.11 36.41
CA PHE A 274 -16.45 17.85 35.42
C PHE A 274 -16.38 18.94 34.36
N ARG A 275 -17.53 19.48 33.94
CA ARG A 275 -17.59 20.62 33.00
C ARG A 275 -16.99 21.88 33.60
N GLU A 276 -17.33 22.19 34.84
CA GLU A 276 -16.75 23.33 35.56
C GLU A 276 -15.22 23.18 35.70
N PHE A 277 -14.75 21.97 35.96
CA PHE A 277 -13.32 21.65 35.99
C PHE A 277 -12.63 21.90 34.65
N THR A 278 -13.17 21.36 33.54
CA THR A 278 -12.55 21.51 32.22
C THR A 278 -12.60 22.94 31.73
N GLU A 279 -13.68 23.68 32.00
CA GLU A 279 -13.78 25.12 31.72
C GLU A 279 -12.75 25.93 32.53
N ALA A 280 -12.62 25.67 33.83
CA ALA A 280 -11.66 26.37 34.70
C ALA A 280 -10.20 26.13 34.27
N TRP A 281 -9.89 24.92 33.81
CA TRP A 281 -8.56 24.54 33.33
C TRP A 281 -8.37 24.82 31.82
N LYS A 282 -9.39 25.37 31.14
CA LYS A 282 -9.40 25.70 29.70
C LYS A 282 -9.09 24.49 28.80
N ILE A 283 -9.64 23.34 29.17
CA ILE A 283 -9.51 22.07 28.45
C ILE A 283 -10.71 21.91 27.51
N ASN A 284 -10.46 21.65 26.23
CA ASN A 284 -11.53 21.23 25.33
C ASN A 284 -11.87 19.75 25.60
N HIS A 285 -13.03 19.48 26.18
CA HIS A 285 -13.48 18.13 26.48
C HIS A 285 -14.40 17.59 25.39
N HIS A 286 -14.02 16.45 24.81
CA HIS A 286 -14.84 15.70 23.88
C HIS A 286 -15.16 14.32 24.43
N THR A 287 -16.43 13.91 24.35
CA THR A 287 -16.84 12.54 24.67
C THR A 287 -17.04 11.72 23.41
N SER A 288 -16.55 10.49 23.39
CA SER A 288 -16.76 9.58 22.25
C SER A 288 -18.22 9.09 22.23
N SER A 289 -18.92 9.24 21.09
CA SER A 289 -20.30 8.72 20.96
C SER A 289 -20.32 7.18 21.03
N PRO A 290 -21.42 6.55 21.50
CA PRO A 290 -21.54 5.09 21.56
C PRO A 290 -21.41 4.41 20.17
N HIS A 291 -21.64 5.17 19.10
CA HIS A 291 -21.63 4.68 17.71
C HIS A 291 -20.31 4.98 16.97
N HIS A 292 -19.39 5.74 17.58
CA HIS A 292 -18.07 6.06 17.02
C HIS A 292 -16.92 5.68 17.98
N PRO A 293 -16.68 4.37 18.20
CA PRO A 293 -15.57 3.88 19.05
C PRO A 293 -14.18 4.29 18.54
N SER A 294 -14.05 4.79 17.31
CA SER A 294 -12.80 5.37 16.80
C SER A 294 -12.30 6.56 17.62
N GLY A 295 -13.17 7.23 18.39
CA GLY A 295 -12.81 8.39 19.20
C GLY A 295 -11.88 8.10 20.37
N ASN A 296 -12.04 6.92 21.01
CA ASN A 296 -11.28 6.53 22.21
C ASN A 296 -10.37 5.32 21.99
N GLY A 297 -10.16 4.90 20.74
CA GLY A 297 -9.40 3.68 20.42
C GLY A 297 -7.95 3.66 20.95
N THR A 298 -7.33 4.83 21.15
CA THR A 298 -6.01 4.93 21.79
C THR A 298 -6.07 4.53 23.26
N ALA A 299 -7.07 4.99 24.02
CA ALA A 299 -7.27 4.57 25.40
C ALA A 299 -7.68 3.10 25.49
N GLU A 300 -8.59 2.62 24.65
CA GLU A 300 -8.97 1.20 24.64
C GLU A 300 -7.76 0.28 24.43
N ALA A 301 -6.85 0.65 23.51
CA ALA A 301 -5.61 -0.07 23.29
C ALA A 301 -4.69 -0.04 24.53
N ALA A 302 -4.54 1.12 25.17
CA ALA A 302 -3.74 1.27 26.39
C ALA A 302 -4.35 0.49 27.56
N VAL A 303 -5.67 0.50 27.73
CA VAL A 303 -6.42 -0.28 28.73
C VAL A 303 -6.21 -1.77 28.53
N LYS A 304 -6.23 -2.26 27.28
CA LYS A 304 -5.94 -3.67 26.99
C LYS A 304 -4.53 -4.08 27.43
N VAL A 305 -3.54 -3.22 27.18
CA VAL A 305 -2.16 -3.43 27.62
C VAL A 305 -2.09 -3.42 29.15
N ALA A 306 -2.67 -2.42 29.81
CA ALA A 306 -2.68 -2.28 31.26
C ALA A 306 -3.37 -3.47 31.95
N LYS A 307 -4.54 -3.90 31.47
CA LYS A 307 -5.25 -5.09 31.98
C LYS A 307 -4.40 -6.34 31.88
N THR A 308 -3.69 -6.51 30.76
CA THR A 308 -2.80 -7.66 30.56
C THR A 308 -1.63 -7.61 31.53
N LEU A 309 -1.03 -6.43 31.73
CA LEU A 309 0.08 -6.24 32.65
C LEU A 309 -0.33 -6.55 34.09
N ILE A 310 -1.43 -5.97 34.57
CA ILE A 310 -1.96 -6.19 35.93
C ILE A 310 -2.30 -7.67 36.14
N LYS A 311 -2.94 -8.32 35.17
CA LYS A 311 -3.29 -9.74 35.29
C LYS A 311 -2.04 -10.61 35.42
N ARG A 312 -1.02 -10.35 34.59
CA ARG A 312 0.23 -11.12 34.60
C ARG A 312 1.02 -10.89 35.88
N THR A 313 1.16 -9.64 36.33
CA THR A 313 1.91 -9.35 37.55
C THR A 313 1.24 -9.95 38.78
N LYS A 314 -0.09 -9.92 38.87
CA LYS A 314 -0.85 -10.60 39.94
C LYS A 314 -0.68 -12.13 39.90
N GLN A 315 -0.68 -12.73 38.71
CA GLN A 315 -0.48 -14.18 38.56
C GLN A 315 0.94 -14.63 38.95
N ASP A 316 1.94 -13.81 38.61
CA ASP A 316 3.35 -14.10 38.87
C ASP A 316 3.80 -13.64 40.28
N GLY A 317 2.99 -12.83 40.98
CA GLY A 317 3.33 -12.26 42.29
C GLY A 317 4.36 -11.13 42.26
N THR A 318 4.60 -10.53 41.09
CA THR A 318 5.58 -9.44 40.89
C THR A 318 4.99 -8.05 41.14
N ASP A 319 5.87 -7.07 41.41
CA ASP A 319 5.47 -5.67 41.59
C ASP A 319 4.94 -5.03 40.29
N LEU A 320 3.72 -4.51 40.34
CA LEU A 320 3.05 -3.87 39.20
C LEU A 320 3.79 -2.61 38.73
N TRP A 321 4.24 -1.76 39.63
CA TRP A 321 4.83 -0.47 39.30
C TRP A 321 6.20 -0.61 38.66
N LEU A 322 6.96 -1.62 39.09
CA LEU A 322 8.19 -2.03 38.42
C LEU A 322 7.90 -2.51 36.99
N ALA A 323 6.86 -3.32 36.80
CA ALA A 323 6.47 -3.77 35.47
C ALA A 323 5.99 -2.60 34.57
N VAL A 324 5.29 -1.61 35.14
CA VAL A 324 4.90 -0.37 34.45
C VAL A 324 6.12 0.45 34.04
N LEU A 325 7.12 0.57 34.92
CA LEU A 325 8.39 1.27 34.62
C LEU A 325 9.12 0.62 33.44
N GLU A 326 9.26 -0.70 33.44
CA GLU A 326 9.94 -1.42 32.34
C GLU A 326 9.12 -1.33 31.03
N HIS A 327 7.79 -1.39 31.12
CA HIS A 327 6.93 -1.20 29.96
C HIS A 327 7.11 0.18 29.32
N ARG A 328 7.18 1.25 30.12
CA ARG A 328 7.41 2.62 29.63
C ARG A 328 8.78 2.79 28.98
N ASN A 329 9.77 2.01 29.39
CA ASN A 329 11.11 1.97 28.82
C ASN A 329 11.23 1.03 27.60
N THR A 330 10.20 0.27 27.26
CA THR A 330 10.23 -0.68 26.14
C THR A 330 10.16 0.08 24.81
N LEU A 331 11.07 -0.23 23.88
CA LEU A 331 11.11 0.40 22.57
C LEU A 331 9.87 0.03 21.75
N ALA A 332 9.31 1.01 21.05
CA ALA A 332 8.27 0.75 20.07
C ALA A 332 8.79 -0.18 18.96
N ALA A 333 7.90 -0.99 18.39
CA ALA A 333 8.25 -1.97 17.35
C ALA A 333 8.78 -1.35 16.05
N ASP A 334 8.56 -0.05 15.83
CA ASP A 334 9.09 0.74 14.71
C ASP A 334 10.39 1.49 15.07
N ASN A 335 10.95 1.21 16.25
CA ASN A 335 12.19 1.79 16.76
C ASN A 335 12.16 3.33 16.89
N THR A 336 10.98 3.94 16.99
CA THR A 336 10.79 5.39 17.19
C THR A 336 11.10 5.86 18.62
N GLY A 337 11.63 4.99 19.47
CA GLY A 337 11.86 5.23 20.89
C GLY A 337 10.77 4.64 21.78
N SER A 338 11.06 4.55 23.08
CA SER A 338 10.08 4.15 24.09
C SER A 338 9.14 5.30 24.44
N ALA A 339 8.01 5.01 25.08
CA ALA A 339 7.08 6.03 25.55
C ALA A 339 7.75 7.04 26.49
N ALA A 340 8.62 6.57 27.40
CA ALA A 340 9.39 7.45 28.28
C ALA A 340 10.36 8.35 27.51
N GLN A 341 11.05 7.81 26.49
CA GLN A 341 11.95 8.62 25.67
C GLN A 341 11.20 9.70 24.88
N LYS A 342 10.01 9.39 24.38
CA LYS A 342 9.18 10.35 23.63
C LYS A 342 8.67 11.46 24.54
N LEU A 343 8.14 11.11 25.71
CA LEU A 343 7.55 12.10 26.62
C LEU A 343 8.60 12.90 27.40
N MET A 344 9.61 12.23 27.96
CA MET A 344 10.59 12.85 28.86
C MET A 344 11.90 13.21 28.17
N SER A 345 12.01 12.97 26.85
CA SER A 345 13.26 13.08 26.09
C SER A 345 14.41 12.24 26.66
N ARG A 346 14.16 11.25 27.52
CA ARG A 346 15.23 10.43 28.13
C ARG A 346 14.71 9.05 28.51
N ARG A 347 15.63 8.11 28.70
CA ARG A 347 15.30 6.84 29.34
C ARG A 347 15.22 7.02 30.86
N THR A 348 14.31 6.29 31.51
CA THR A 348 14.28 6.20 32.97
C THR A 348 15.20 5.08 33.42
N ARG A 349 15.98 5.31 34.49
CA ARG A 349 16.79 4.25 35.09
C ARG A 349 15.86 3.15 35.60
N SER A 350 16.11 1.92 35.18
CA SER A 350 15.36 0.73 35.60
C SER A 350 16.33 -0.33 36.13
N LEU A 351 15.85 -1.55 36.39
CA LEU A 351 16.71 -2.62 36.91
C LEU A 351 17.62 -3.20 35.82
N ILE A 352 17.32 -2.95 34.55
CA ILE A 352 18.17 -3.32 33.43
C ILE A 352 19.34 -2.32 33.36
N PRO A 353 20.60 -2.77 33.46
CA PRO A 353 21.75 -1.88 33.32
C PRO A 353 21.79 -1.25 31.93
N VAL A 354 21.86 0.08 31.89
CA VAL A 354 22.01 0.85 30.64
C VAL A 354 23.19 1.80 30.80
N ARG A 355 23.93 2.03 29.72
CA ARG A 355 25.02 3.00 29.70
C ARG A 355 24.51 4.41 30.04
N CYS A 356 25.32 5.17 30.78
CA CYS A 356 24.97 6.53 31.24
C CYS A 356 24.62 7.47 30.08
N ASP A 357 25.29 7.35 28.92
CA ASP A 357 25.01 8.17 27.72
C ASP A 357 23.57 8.01 27.20
N LYS A 358 22.90 6.90 27.49
CA LYS A 358 21.50 6.67 27.08
C LYS A 358 20.47 7.22 28.07
N LEU A 359 20.91 7.63 29.26
CA LEU A 359 20.06 8.28 30.25
C LEU A 359 20.05 9.80 30.07
N GLU A 360 20.98 10.34 29.28
CA GLU A 360 21.02 11.74 28.93
C GLU A 360 19.79 12.15 28.10
N PRO A 361 19.26 13.37 28.30
CA PRO A 361 18.15 13.87 27.51
C PRO A 361 18.53 14.05 26.04
N ILE A 362 17.78 13.40 25.15
CA ILE A 362 17.84 13.53 23.69
C ILE A 362 16.43 13.78 23.17
N VAL A 363 16.24 14.89 22.47
CA VAL A 363 14.97 15.21 21.80
C VAL A 363 14.80 14.28 20.60
N VAL A 364 13.71 13.50 20.57
CA VAL A 364 13.36 12.65 19.43
C VAL A 364 12.80 13.54 18.31
N PRO A 365 13.38 13.54 17.09
CA PRO A 365 12.89 14.38 16.00
C PRO A 365 11.45 14.03 15.58
N LYS A 366 10.58 15.04 15.42
CA LYS A 366 9.17 14.88 15.06
C LYS A 366 8.96 14.10 13.74
N ASP A 367 9.89 14.23 12.81
CA ASP A 367 9.78 13.66 11.45
C ASP A 367 9.86 12.12 11.41
N GLN A 368 10.37 11.50 12.48
CA GLN A 368 10.47 10.04 12.57
C GLN A 368 9.14 9.35 12.92
N GLU A 369 8.13 10.08 13.41
CA GLU A 369 6.82 9.50 13.79
C GLU A 369 5.78 9.54 12.66
N VAL A 370 5.85 10.52 11.75
CA VAL A 370 4.78 10.80 10.79
C VAL A 370 4.77 9.80 9.62
N HIS A 371 5.89 9.14 9.32
CA HIS A 371 6.01 8.28 8.14
C HIS A 371 5.63 6.81 8.35
N THR A 372 5.57 6.30 9.58
CA THR A 372 5.45 4.84 9.82
C THR A 372 4.01 4.33 9.96
N THR A 373 3.04 5.17 10.33
CA THR A 373 1.70 4.69 10.70
C THR A 373 0.77 4.41 9.52
N ARG A 374 0.95 5.07 8.36
CA ARG A 374 0.21 4.75 7.12
C ARG A 374 1.01 3.88 6.14
N PHE A 375 2.25 4.25 5.81
CA PHE A 375 3.07 3.51 4.84
C PHE A 375 3.59 2.18 5.39
N GLY A 376 4.04 2.13 6.65
CA GLY A 376 4.56 0.91 7.27
C GLY A 376 3.50 -0.21 7.44
N ARG A 377 2.22 0.15 7.59
CA ARG A 377 1.11 -0.82 7.65
C ARG A 377 0.67 -1.34 6.27
N LEU A 378 0.84 -0.54 5.22
CA LEU A 378 0.60 -0.98 3.84
C LEU A 378 1.70 -1.94 3.38
N LEU A 379 2.96 -1.66 3.73
CA LEU A 379 4.12 -2.52 3.41
C LEU A 379 4.11 -3.88 4.12
N LYS A 380 3.41 -4.01 5.26
CA LYS A 380 3.30 -5.27 6.02
C LYS A 380 2.18 -6.21 5.53
N LYS A 381 1.36 -5.81 4.56
CA LYS A 381 0.33 -6.68 3.98
C LYS A 381 0.85 -7.30 2.68
N PRO A 382 1.15 -8.62 2.62
CA PRO A 382 1.64 -9.28 1.40
C PRO A 382 0.62 -9.30 0.25
N LYS A 383 -0.64 -8.88 0.51
CA LYS A 383 -1.74 -8.88 -0.46
C LYS A 383 -1.70 -7.75 -1.51
N TYR A 384 -0.81 -6.76 -1.38
CA TYR A 384 -0.82 -5.57 -2.23
C TYR A 384 0.52 -5.20 -2.87
N LEU A 385 1.59 -5.98 -2.68
CA LEU A 385 2.85 -5.77 -3.40
C LEU A 385 2.84 -6.58 -4.71
N GLY A 386 2.86 -5.88 -5.84
CA GLY A 386 3.19 -6.49 -7.13
C GLY A 386 4.67 -6.90 -7.17
N ASP A 387 5.03 -7.81 -8.07
CA ASP A 387 6.39 -8.40 -8.14
C ASP A 387 7.51 -7.37 -8.35
N TYR A 388 7.20 -6.19 -8.88
CA TYR A 388 8.13 -5.05 -8.98
C TYR A 388 8.52 -4.44 -7.62
N ASP A 389 7.60 -4.42 -6.64
CA ASP A 389 7.84 -3.82 -5.31
C ASP A 389 8.66 -4.75 -4.39
N ARG A 390 8.69 -6.06 -4.68
CA ARG A 390 9.55 -7.01 -3.94
C ARG A 390 11.04 -6.76 -4.18
N GLN A 391 11.42 -6.26 -5.36
CA GLN A 391 12.82 -5.96 -5.67
C GLN A 391 13.32 -4.67 -4.98
N LEU A 392 12.42 -3.73 -4.69
CA LEU A 392 12.72 -2.49 -3.94
C LEU A 392 12.95 -2.75 -2.44
N LEU A 393 12.27 -3.73 -1.84
CA LEU A 393 12.49 -4.16 -0.46
C LEU A 393 13.88 -4.79 -0.25
N VAL A 394 14.36 -5.58 -1.22
CA VAL A 394 15.74 -6.12 -1.22
C VAL A 394 16.78 -5.01 -1.35
N PHE A 395 16.41 -3.86 -1.92
CA PHE A 395 17.27 -2.68 -2.01
C PHE A 395 17.35 -1.90 -0.69
N GLN A 396 16.28 -1.84 0.12
CA GLN A 396 16.26 -1.09 1.38
C GLN A 396 16.95 -1.83 2.54
N GLU A 397 16.89 -3.16 2.60
CA GLU A 397 17.67 -3.92 3.61
C GLU A 397 19.18 -3.77 3.42
N LYS A 398 19.66 -3.57 2.18
CA LYS A 398 21.06 -3.28 1.91
C LYS A 398 21.50 -1.87 2.32
N TYR A 399 20.60 -0.88 2.30
CA TYR A 399 20.91 0.49 2.74
C TYR A 399 21.15 0.59 4.25
N ILE A 400 20.47 -0.24 5.05
CA ILE A 400 20.71 -0.33 6.49
C ILE A 400 22.11 -0.89 6.77
N TYR A 401 22.54 -1.89 5.99
CA TYR A 401 23.89 -2.48 6.09
C TYR A 401 24.99 -1.49 5.67
N PHE A 402 24.76 -0.66 4.65
CA PHE A 402 25.71 0.38 4.22
C PHE A 402 25.84 1.54 5.23
N SER A 403 24.76 1.89 5.95
CA SER A 403 24.82 2.92 7.00
C SER A 403 25.60 2.46 8.24
N LEU A 404 25.57 1.15 8.53
CA LEU A 404 26.36 0.53 9.60
C LEU A 404 27.85 0.49 9.25
N ILE A 405 28.20 0.09 8.02
CA ILE A 405 29.60 0.04 7.54
C ILE A 405 30.21 1.45 7.46
N ALA A 406 29.43 2.46 7.05
CA ALA A 406 29.89 3.85 7.02
C ALA A 406 30.16 4.42 8.43
N LYS A 407 29.34 4.06 9.43
CA LYS A 407 29.58 4.44 10.83
C LYS A 407 30.77 3.71 11.45
N VAL A 408 30.95 2.42 11.16
CA VAL A 408 32.14 1.66 11.60
C VAL A 408 33.42 2.22 10.98
N ASN A 409 33.41 2.58 9.68
CA ASN A 409 34.59 3.19 9.04
C ASN A 409 34.94 4.58 9.60
N SER A 410 33.96 5.36 10.08
CA SER A 410 34.23 6.66 10.71
C SER A 410 34.87 6.54 12.11
N CYS A 411 34.68 5.42 12.80
CA CYS A 411 35.24 5.18 14.14
C CYS A 411 36.61 4.47 14.14
N VAL A 412 37.07 3.97 12.99
CA VAL A 412 38.25 3.08 12.87
C VAL A 412 39.28 3.68 11.89
N SER A 413 39.22 5.00 11.66
CA SER A 413 40.10 5.71 10.72
C SER A 413 41.58 5.67 11.09
N ASN A 414 41.91 5.44 12.38
CA ASN A 414 43.28 5.46 12.91
C ASN A 414 43.91 4.07 13.13
N LEU A 415 43.26 2.97 12.73
CA LEU A 415 43.80 1.62 12.90
C LEU A 415 44.44 1.10 11.60
N SER A 416 45.56 0.40 11.74
CA SER A 416 46.29 -0.24 10.65
C SER A 416 45.45 -1.36 9.99
N ILE A 417 45.80 -1.71 8.76
CA ILE A 417 45.07 -2.74 7.98
C ILE A 417 45.06 -4.08 8.71
N THR A 418 46.13 -4.42 9.42
CA THR A 418 46.29 -5.63 10.24
C THR A 418 45.34 -5.67 11.45
N GLU A 419 45.14 -4.54 12.13
CA GLU A 419 44.22 -4.45 13.28
C GLU A 419 42.74 -4.52 12.84
N LYS A 420 42.44 -4.02 11.64
CA LYS A 420 41.09 -4.12 11.03
C LYS A 420 40.73 -5.56 10.67
N THR A 421 41.71 -6.36 10.24
CA THR A 421 41.51 -7.79 9.95
C THR A 421 41.30 -8.64 11.21
N GLU A 422 42.00 -8.36 12.31
CA GLU A 422 41.78 -9.07 13.59
C GLU A 422 40.41 -8.77 14.20
N LEU A 423 39.95 -7.51 14.14
CA LEU A 423 38.61 -7.13 14.60
C LEU A 423 37.48 -7.79 13.80
N LEU A 424 37.69 -8.03 12.50
CA LEU A 424 36.72 -8.71 11.64
C LEU A 424 36.68 -10.22 11.89
N ILE A 425 37.81 -10.84 12.21
CA ILE A 425 37.90 -12.26 12.54
C ILE A 425 37.25 -12.54 13.91
N ASN A 426 37.43 -11.66 14.89
CA ASN A 426 36.84 -11.80 16.23
C ASN A 426 35.33 -11.46 16.30
N PHE A 427 34.75 -10.85 15.26
CA PHE A 427 33.31 -10.54 15.21
C PHE A 427 32.51 -11.64 14.47
N LEU A 428 33.19 -12.59 13.84
CA LEU A 428 32.61 -13.67 13.03
C LEU A 428 32.77 -15.07 13.66
N VAL A 429 33.37 -15.15 14.86
CA VAL A 429 33.32 -16.28 15.80
C VAL A 429 32.43 -15.88 16.96
#